data_AF-A0A3D8Y5Z1-F1
#
_entry.id   AF-A0A3D8Y5Z1-F1
#
_cell.length_a   1.000
_cell.length_b   1.000
_cell.length_c   1.000
_cell.angle_alpha   90.00
_cell.angle_beta   90.00
_cell.angle_gamma   90.00
#
_symmetry.space_group_name_H-M   'P 1'
#
loop_
_entity.id
_entity.type
_entity.pdbx_description
1 polymer ?
#
loop_
_entity_poly.entity_id
_entity_poly.type
_entity_poly.pdbx_seq_one_letter_code
_entity_poly.pdbx_strand_id
1 'polypeptide(L)'
;MEQGTKSGVSSAKMVKEIGKILVVAILVYFVFLMASVLMSDGVKYIYCLSDDKCVTVWKKSNGEVYLIPDRYESDEKPTGSHIKTISRQFLTLYFSNGEGFSDKIIVRDGGNLRTNRKMYSIENDSTGKWEFVEYSDTLGALLYKPSATKFKDVNEGVDYLIINIDENYAIDKTGEDRH
;
A
#
# COMPACT_ATOMS: atom_id res chain seq x y z
N MET A 1 -32.51 48.09 50.69
CA MET A 1 -31.80 46.80 50.77
C MET A 1 -32.84 45.82 51.31
N GLU A 2 -33.25 44.74 50.66
CA GLU A 2 -32.49 43.80 49.85
C GLU A 2 -33.24 43.38 48.58
N GLN A 3 -32.43 42.97 47.61
CA GLN A 3 -32.79 42.31 46.37
C GLN A 3 -33.32 40.90 46.63
N GLY A 4 -34.21 40.42 45.76
CA GLY A 4 -34.66 39.04 45.81
C GLY A 4 -35.41 38.63 44.54
N THR A 5 -34.80 38.80 43.38
CA THR A 5 -35.41 38.42 42.09
C THR A 5 -35.39 36.89 41.95
N LYS A 6 -36.58 36.30 41.95
CA LYS A 6 -36.83 34.87 41.73
C LYS A 6 -36.33 34.43 40.34
N SER A 7 -35.29 33.60 40.32
CA SER A 7 -34.86 32.84 39.13
C SER A 7 -35.32 31.39 39.24
N GLY A 8 -36.63 31.16 39.10
CA GLY A 8 -37.22 29.82 39.03
C GLY A 8 -37.35 29.35 37.59
N VAL A 9 -36.23 29.00 36.94
CA VAL A 9 -36.28 28.33 35.64
C VAL A 9 -36.91 26.95 35.88
N SER A 10 -38.10 26.73 35.31
CA SER A 10 -38.85 25.47 35.42
C SER A 10 -37.99 24.28 34.97
N SER A 11 -37.68 23.36 35.88
CA SER A 11 -36.84 22.19 35.63
C SER A 11 -37.29 21.35 34.42
N ALA A 12 -38.59 21.35 34.11
CA ALA A 12 -39.14 20.67 32.93
C ALA A 12 -38.67 21.27 31.60
N LYS A 13 -38.52 22.60 31.52
CA LYS A 13 -37.96 23.26 30.33
C LYS A 13 -36.48 22.93 30.18
N MET A 14 -35.74 22.90 31.29
CA MET A 14 -34.32 22.57 31.30
C MET A 14 -34.05 21.12 30.83
N VAL A 15 -34.84 20.15 31.30
CA VAL A 15 -34.73 18.75 30.86
C VAL A 15 -35.02 18.60 29.36
N LYS A 16 -36.00 19.33 28.82
CA LYS A 16 -36.34 19.31 27.40
C LYS A 16 -35.22 19.86 26.52
N GLU A 17 -34.57 20.95 26.94
CA GLU A 17 -33.45 21.52 26.19
C GLU A 17 -32.18 20.65 26.28
N ILE A 18 -31.90 20.05 27.44
CA ILE A 18 -30.80 19.08 27.60
C ILE A 18 -31.02 17.87 26.69
N GLY A 19 -32.25 17.34 26.61
CA GLY A 19 -32.58 16.21 25.73
C GLY A 19 -32.31 16.50 24.26
N LYS A 20 -32.65 17.69 23.76
CA LYS A 20 -32.36 18.10 22.38
C LYS A 20 -30.86 18.15 22.10
N ILE A 21 -30.08 18.73 23.02
CA ILE A 21 -28.62 18.81 22.90
C ILE A 21 -28.02 17.41 22.81
N LEU A 22 -28.50 16.49 23.63
CA LEU A 22 -28.01 15.11 23.68
C LEU A 22 -28.32 14.36 22.38
N VAL A 23 -29.52 14.53 21.82
CA VAL A 23 -29.89 13.96 20.51
C VAL A 23 -29.00 14.52 19.40
N VAL A 24 -28.77 15.84 19.37
CA VAL A 24 -27.90 16.47 18.37
C VAL A 24 -26.46 15.95 18.50
N ALA A 25 -25.93 15.82 19.73
CA ALA A 25 -24.60 15.31 19.97
C ALA A 25 -24.43 13.86 19.47
N ILE A 26 -25.43 12.99 19.71
CA ILE A 26 -25.45 11.61 19.19
C ILE A 26 -25.43 11.61 17.66
N LEU A 27 -26.24 12.49 17.03
CA LEU A 27 -26.35 12.56 15.58
C LEU A 27 -25.03 13.03 14.94
N VAL A 28 -24.38 14.05 15.52
CA VAL A 28 -23.05 14.52 15.09
C VAL A 28 -22.00 13.43 15.24
N TYR A 29 -22.02 12.69 16.35
CA TYR A 29 -21.11 11.56 16.57
C TYR A 29 -21.30 10.45 15.52
N PHE A 30 -22.55 10.11 15.17
CA PHE A 30 -22.85 9.14 14.11
C PHE A 30 -22.37 9.61 12.73
N VAL A 31 -22.57 10.90 12.39
CA VAL A 31 -22.06 11.46 11.13
C VAL A 31 -20.53 11.41 11.09
N PHE A 32 -19.86 11.70 12.21
CA PHE A 32 -18.41 11.59 12.32
C PHE A 32 -17.92 10.14 12.11
N LEU A 33 -18.59 9.15 12.73
CA LEU A 33 -18.28 7.73 12.51
C LEU A 33 -18.47 7.32 11.05
N MET A 34 -19.59 7.69 10.43
CA MET A 34 -19.84 7.39 9.01
C MET A 34 -18.81 8.03 8.09
N ALA A 35 -18.47 9.30 8.33
CA ALA A 35 -17.43 9.98 7.57
C ALA A 35 -16.06 9.30 7.73
N SER A 36 -15.73 8.81 8.93
CA SER A 36 -14.47 8.09 9.17
C SER A 36 -14.40 6.74 8.44
N VAL A 37 -15.53 6.04 8.29
CA VAL A 37 -15.62 4.77 7.54
C VAL A 37 -15.54 4.99 6.03
N LEU A 38 -16.05 6.12 5.54
CA LEU A 38 -16.06 6.45 4.11
C LEU A 38 -14.75 7.06 3.59
N MET A 39 -13.80 7.39 4.47
CA MET A 39 -12.47 7.79 4.03
C MET A 39 -11.73 6.56 3.50
N SER A 40 -11.68 6.45 2.16
CA SER A 40 -10.93 5.41 1.45
C SER A 40 -9.54 5.25 2.07
N ASP A 41 -9.24 4.02 2.48
CA ASP A 41 -8.11 3.75 3.37
C ASP A 41 -6.74 3.80 2.65
N GLY A 42 -6.72 4.13 1.35
CA GLY A 42 -5.49 4.40 0.61
C GLY A 42 -5.64 4.68 -0.89
N VAL A 43 -4.58 5.20 -1.52
CA VAL A 43 -4.50 5.41 -2.98
C VAL A 43 -3.81 4.22 -3.63
N LYS A 44 -4.32 3.75 -4.77
CA LYS A 44 -3.76 2.62 -5.52
C LYS A 44 -3.11 3.09 -6.82
N TYR A 45 -1.98 2.49 -7.14
CA TYR A 45 -1.27 2.65 -8.41
C TYR A 45 -1.00 1.27 -8.99
N ILE A 46 -1.26 1.06 -10.28
CA ILE A 46 -1.15 -0.25 -10.91
C ILE A 46 -0.12 -0.14 -12.02
N TYR A 47 1.01 -0.82 -11.86
CA TYR A 47 2.07 -0.87 -12.87
C TYR A 47 2.02 -2.21 -13.58
N CYS A 48 1.86 -2.20 -14.89
CA CYS A 48 1.80 -3.40 -15.70
C CYS A 48 2.94 -3.42 -16.72
N LEU A 49 3.56 -4.58 -16.86
CA LEU A 49 4.41 -4.96 -17.99
C LEU A 49 3.57 -5.67 -19.05
N SER A 50 4.22 -6.11 -20.13
CA SER A 50 3.64 -7.06 -21.08
C SER A 50 3.23 -8.37 -20.40
N ASP A 51 2.34 -9.14 -21.06
CA ASP A 51 1.84 -10.43 -20.59
C ASP A 51 1.05 -10.37 -19.26
N ASP A 52 0.34 -9.27 -19.02
CA ASP A 52 -0.50 -9.03 -17.83
C ASP A 52 0.24 -9.16 -16.47
N LYS A 53 1.58 -9.03 -16.49
CA LYS A 53 2.42 -8.96 -15.29
C LYS A 53 2.23 -7.60 -14.62
N CYS A 54 1.24 -7.50 -13.74
CA CYS A 54 0.91 -6.27 -13.02
C CYS A 54 1.30 -6.36 -11.54
N VAL A 55 1.58 -5.20 -10.94
CA VAL A 55 1.71 -5.02 -9.49
C VAL A 55 0.93 -3.80 -9.06
N THR A 56 0.11 -3.97 -8.04
CA THR A 56 -0.62 -2.87 -7.40
C THR A 56 0.16 -2.38 -6.18
N VAL A 57 0.43 -1.07 -6.14
CA VAL A 57 0.96 -0.37 -4.98
C VAL A 57 -0.19 0.34 -4.30
N TRP A 58 -0.60 -0.17 -3.14
CA TRP A 58 -1.66 0.42 -2.33
C TRP A 58 -1.08 1.15 -1.12
N LYS A 59 -1.22 2.48 -1.11
CA LYS A 59 -0.70 3.38 -0.09
C LYS A 59 -1.78 3.79 0.89
N LYS A 60 -1.66 3.37 2.14
CA LYS A 60 -2.58 3.79 3.19
C LYS A 60 -2.28 5.19 3.71
N SER A 61 -3.33 5.86 4.23
CA SER A 61 -3.23 7.22 4.80
C SER A 61 -2.25 7.32 5.97
N ASN A 62 -2.03 6.21 6.70
CA ASN A 62 -1.08 6.11 7.82
C ASN A 62 0.38 5.92 7.38
N GLY A 63 0.68 5.86 6.08
CA GLY A 63 2.02 5.68 5.52
C GLY A 63 2.45 4.23 5.31
N GLU A 64 1.63 3.25 5.69
CA GLU A 64 1.84 1.85 5.29
C GLU A 64 1.59 1.68 3.79
N VAL A 65 2.41 0.87 3.14
CA VAL A 65 2.27 0.56 1.72
C VAL A 65 2.29 -0.95 1.53
N TYR A 66 1.40 -1.42 0.65
CA TYR A 66 1.30 -2.81 0.25
C TYR A 66 1.61 -2.91 -1.24
N LEU A 67 2.54 -3.79 -1.64
CA LEU A 67 2.71 -4.20 -3.02
C LEU A 67 2.07 -5.57 -3.19
N ILE A 68 1.11 -5.64 -4.10
CA ILE A 68 0.22 -6.78 -4.28
C ILE A 68 0.40 -7.24 -5.73
N PRO A 69 0.58 -8.55 -5.98
CA PRO A 69 0.69 -9.06 -7.33
C PRO A 69 -0.67 -8.92 -8.03
N ASP A 70 -0.63 -8.76 -9.35
CA ASP A 70 -1.79 -8.50 -10.20
C ASP A 70 -2.49 -7.16 -9.89
N ARG A 71 -3.64 -6.95 -10.55
CA ARG A 71 -4.52 -5.80 -10.34
C ARG A 71 -5.35 -6.03 -9.07
N TYR A 72 -5.21 -5.15 -8.08
CA TYR A 72 -5.92 -5.23 -6.82
C TYR A 72 -6.89 -4.06 -6.68
N GLU A 73 -8.18 -4.32 -6.88
CA GLU A 73 -9.21 -3.27 -6.89
C GLU A 73 -9.87 -3.08 -5.51
N SER A 74 -9.80 -4.08 -4.62
CA SER A 74 -10.46 -4.05 -3.30
C SER A 74 -9.89 -2.96 -2.39
N ASP A 75 -10.74 -2.34 -1.56
CA ASP A 75 -10.33 -1.39 -0.51
C ASP A 75 -10.00 -2.08 0.83
N GLU A 76 -10.19 -3.39 0.91
CA GLU A 76 -9.85 -4.20 2.09
C GLU A 76 -8.36 -4.49 2.14
N LYS A 77 -7.81 -4.75 3.34
CA LYS A 77 -6.40 -5.15 3.50
C LYS A 77 -6.11 -6.41 2.64
N PRO A 78 -4.99 -6.50 1.87
CA PRO A 78 -4.69 -7.74 1.16
C PRO A 78 -4.51 -8.88 2.16
N THR A 79 -5.10 -10.02 1.84
CA THR A 79 -4.97 -11.27 2.60
C THR A 79 -4.05 -12.29 1.93
N GLY A 80 -3.82 -12.16 0.61
CA GLY A 80 -2.91 -13.00 -0.16
C GLY A 80 -1.45 -12.55 -0.08
N SER A 81 -0.59 -13.12 -0.93
CA SER A 81 0.82 -12.76 -1.01
C SER A 81 1.01 -11.26 -1.28
N HIS A 82 1.79 -10.57 -0.45
CA HIS A 82 2.08 -9.14 -0.58
C HIS A 82 3.40 -8.75 0.08
N ILE A 83 3.91 -7.58 -0.30
CA ILE A 83 5.02 -6.91 0.39
C ILE A 83 4.43 -5.79 1.22
N LYS A 84 4.71 -5.77 2.52
CA LYS A 84 4.42 -4.64 3.39
C LYS A 84 5.65 -3.75 3.53
N THR A 85 5.51 -2.45 3.28
CA THR A 85 6.61 -1.48 3.33
C THR A 85 6.13 -0.06 3.70
N ILE A 86 7.00 0.93 3.52
CA ILE A 86 6.75 2.35 3.76
C ILE A 86 6.73 3.13 2.43
N SER A 87 6.18 4.34 2.45
CA SER A 87 6.08 5.18 1.24
C SER A 87 7.42 5.59 0.62
N ARG A 88 8.54 5.51 1.35
CA ARG A 88 9.87 5.97 0.89
C ARG A 88 10.82 4.85 0.51
N GLN A 89 10.30 3.63 0.33
CA GLN A 89 11.09 2.46 -0.05
C GLN A 89 11.22 2.40 -1.59
N PHE A 90 12.40 2.01 -2.06
CA PHE A 90 12.66 1.67 -3.46
C PHE A 90 12.76 0.15 -3.58
N LEU A 91 12.06 -0.43 -4.55
CA LEU A 91 12.10 -1.88 -4.80
C LEU A 91 12.28 -2.14 -6.28
N THR A 92 13.05 -3.16 -6.62
CA THR A 92 12.97 -3.77 -7.96
C THR A 92 12.25 -5.10 -7.84
N LEU A 93 11.25 -5.31 -8.69
CA LEU A 93 10.54 -6.57 -8.83
C LEU A 93 10.93 -7.21 -10.16
N TYR A 94 11.47 -8.42 -10.13
CA TYR A 94 11.80 -9.19 -11.33
C TYR A 94 10.73 -10.26 -11.58
N PHE A 95 10.37 -10.42 -12.85
CA PHE A 95 9.48 -11.45 -13.37
C PHE A 95 10.29 -12.32 -14.31
N SER A 96 10.35 -13.62 -14.07
CA SER A 96 11.13 -14.54 -14.89
C SER A 96 10.24 -15.65 -15.44
N ASN A 97 10.31 -15.88 -16.74
CA ASN A 97 9.65 -17.03 -17.37
C ASN A 97 10.52 -18.31 -17.28
N GLY A 98 11.62 -18.28 -16.52
CA GLY A 98 12.48 -19.44 -16.32
C GLY A 98 11.80 -20.57 -15.54
N GLU A 99 12.23 -21.80 -15.80
CA GLU A 99 11.70 -22.98 -15.11
C GLU A 99 11.83 -22.84 -13.58
N GLY A 100 10.73 -23.04 -12.87
CA GLY A 100 10.66 -22.87 -11.40
C GLY A 100 10.45 -21.44 -10.91
N PHE A 101 10.34 -20.45 -11.80
CA PHE A 101 10.17 -19.03 -11.46
C PHE A 101 8.93 -18.37 -12.08
N SER A 102 8.16 -19.09 -12.90
CA SER A 102 6.97 -18.56 -13.58
C SER A 102 5.95 -17.89 -12.65
N ASP A 103 5.87 -18.37 -11.42
CA ASP A 103 4.93 -17.91 -10.39
C ASP A 103 5.63 -17.17 -9.24
N LYS A 104 6.87 -16.72 -9.47
CA LYS A 104 7.69 -16.02 -8.47
C LYS A 104 8.02 -14.60 -8.91
N ILE A 105 7.90 -13.67 -7.96
CA ILE A 105 8.35 -12.29 -8.12
C ILE A 105 9.55 -12.08 -7.21
N ILE A 106 10.72 -11.86 -7.82
CA ILE A 106 11.95 -11.68 -7.04
C ILE A 106 12.07 -10.21 -6.64
N VAL A 107 12.21 -9.96 -5.35
CA VAL A 107 12.24 -8.62 -4.75
C VAL A 107 13.67 -8.26 -4.39
N ARG A 108 14.20 -7.20 -5.01
CA ARG A 108 15.49 -6.63 -4.65
C ARG A 108 15.30 -5.31 -3.93
N ASP A 109 15.93 -5.20 -2.76
CA ASP A 109 15.98 -3.97 -1.98
C ASP A 109 16.77 -2.89 -2.73
N GLY A 110 16.13 -1.74 -2.98
CA GLY A 110 16.77 -0.53 -3.47
C GLY A 110 17.11 0.47 -2.37
N GLY A 111 16.82 0.14 -1.10
CA GLY A 111 16.98 1.03 0.04
C GLY A 111 15.80 1.99 0.23
N ASN A 112 16.00 3.00 1.07
CA ASN A 112 15.00 4.02 1.35
C ASN A 112 15.65 5.39 1.61
N LEU A 113 14.90 6.47 1.41
CA LEU A 113 15.38 7.86 1.53
C LEU A 113 15.83 8.29 2.94
N ARG A 114 15.49 7.55 4.01
CA ARG A 114 15.80 7.93 5.40
C ARG A 114 17.09 7.29 5.89
N THR A 115 17.23 5.98 5.70
CA THR A 115 18.30 5.19 6.35
C THR A 115 19.10 4.36 5.36
N ASN A 116 18.68 4.28 4.10
CA ASN A 116 19.22 3.37 3.11
C ASN A 116 19.23 1.89 3.58
N ARG A 117 18.27 1.51 4.42
CA ARG A 117 18.11 0.15 4.94
C ARG A 117 16.82 -0.49 4.40
N LYS A 118 16.78 -1.81 4.33
CA LYS A 118 15.54 -2.55 4.09
C LYS A 118 14.46 -2.16 5.10
N MET A 119 13.32 -1.68 4.61
CA MET A 119 12.12 -1.41 5.41
C MET A 119 10.89 -2.05 4.77
N TYR A 120 11.00 -3.34 4.44
CA TYR A 120 9.88 -4.14 3.96
C TYR A 120 9.89 -5.55 4.57
N SER A 121 8.71 -6.17 4.61
CA SER A 121 8.51 -7.59 4.89
C SER A 121 7.71 -8.24 3.78
N ILE A 122 7.99 -9.51 3.50
CA ILE A 122 7.25 -10.33 2.55
C ILE A 122 6.29 -11.21 3.35
N GLU A 123 5.02 -11.21 2.96
CA GLU A 123 4.00 -12.12 3.46
C GLU A 123 3.53 -12.95 2.26
N ASN A 124 3.76 -14.26 2.26
CA ASN A 124 3.32 -15.15 1.18
C ASN A 124 2.14 -16.00 1.64
N ASP A 125 1.15 -16.16 0.78
CA ASP A 125 0.03 -17.07 0.94
C ASP A 125 0.34 -18.38 0.21
N SER A 126 0.30 -19.51 0.92
CA SER A 126 0.55 -20.83 0.37
C SER A 126 -0.51 -21.30 -0.63
N THR A 127 -1.67 -20.64 -0.67
CA THR A 127 -2.75 -20.90 -1.62
C THR A 127 -2.78 -19.92 -2.79
N GLY A 128 -1.95 -18.87 -2.72
CA GLY A 128 -1.86 -17.84 -3.75
C GLY A 128 -1.13 -18.32 -5.00
N LYS A 129 -1.48 -17.74 -6.16
CA LYS A 129 -0.77 -17.99 -7.41
C LYS A 129 0.68 -17.52 -7.34
N TRP A 130 0.90 -16.34 -6.77
CA TRP A 130 2.21 -15.68 -6.79
C TRP A 130 2.93 -15.81 -5.44
N GLU A 131 4.24 -16.02 -5.50
CA GLU A 131 5.14 -15.98 -4.35
C GLU A 131 6.18 -14.85 -4.52
N PHE A 132 6.33 -13.99 -3.52
CA PHE A 132 7.47 -13.08 -3.47
C PHE A 132 8.68 -13.78 -2.85
N VAL A 133 9.83 -13.64 -3.50
CA VAL A 133 11.09 -14.19 -3.00
C VAL A 133 12.12 -13.09 -2.91
N GLU A 134 12.86 -13.03 -1.81
CA GLU A 134 13.93 -12.05 -1.67
C GLU A 134 15.10 -12.39 -2.60
N TYR A 135 15.64 -11.36 -3.24
CA TYR A 135 16.82 -11.48 -4.09
C TYR A 135 18.00 -12.07 -3.31
N SER A 136 18.72 -12.97 -3.96
CA SER A 136 20.01 -13.51 -3.48
C SER A 136 20.97 -13.63 -4.65
N ASP A 137 22.27 -13.75 -4.39
CA ASP A 137 23.28 -13.88 -5.44
C ASP A 137 23.05 -15.10 -6.34
N THR A 138 22.54 -16.20 -5.77
CA THR A 138 22.15 -17.40 -6.53
C THR A 138 21.03 -17.10 -7.52
N LEU A 139 20.01 -16.34 -7.10
CA LEU A 139 18.94 -15.88 -7.99
C LEU A 139 19.46 -14.85 -9.00
N GLY A 140 20.40 -14.01 -8.59
CA GLY A 140 21.09 -13.05 -9.46
C GLY A 140 21.71 -13.72 -10.68
N ALA A 141 22.39 -14.85 -10.49
CA ALA A 141 22.99 -15.61 -11.60
C ALA A 141 21.95 -16.13 -12.62
N LEU A 142 20.69 -16.30 -12.20
CA LEU A 142 19.58 -16.69 -13.08
C LEU A 142 18.92 -15.48 -13.76
N LEU A 143 18.94 -14.32 -13.11
CA LEU A 143 18.34 -13.09 -13.63
C LEU A 143 19.22 -12.39 -14.66
N TYR A 144 20.54 -12.46 -14.48
CA TYR A 144 21.51 -11.69 -15.26
C TYR A 144 22.27 -12.53 -16.28
N LYS A 145 22.71 -11.89 -17.36
CA LYS A 145 23.64 -12.51 -18.32
C LYS A 145 24.99 -12.78 -17.64
N PRO A 146 25.75 -13.85 -18.01
CA PRO A 146 27.04 -14.16 -17.39
C PRO A 146 28.08 -13.03 -17.41
N SER A 147 27.98 -12.11 -18.38
CA SER A 147 28.85 -10.93 -18.53
C SER A 147 28.16 -9.61 -18.17
N ALA A 148 27.09 -9.65 -17.37
CA ALA A 148 26.34 -8.47 -16.97
C ALA A 148 27.23 -7.45 -16.24
N THR A 149 27.25 -6.22 -16.75
CA THR A 149 27.97 -5.08 -16.14
C THR A 149 27.02 -3.94 -15.79
N LYS A 150 25.83 -3.93 -16.38
CA LYS A 150 24.78 -2.95 -16.17
C LYS A 150 23.55 -3.64 -15.62
N PHE A 151 22.76 -2.87 -14.89
CA PHE A 151 21.49 -3.35 -14.33
C PHE A 151 20.51 -3.89 -15.39
N LYS A 152 20.56 -3.37 -16.61
CA LYS A 152 19.73 -3.79 -17.74
C LYS A 152 20.21 -5.06 -18.45
N ASP A 153 21.37 -5.60 -18.08
CA ASP A 153 21.95 -6.79 -18.71
C ASP A 153 21.30 -8.09 -18.17
N VAL A 154 19.97 -8.12 -18.13
CA VAL A 154 19.16 -9.27 -17.67
C VAL A 154 18.97 -10.30 -18.80
N ASN A 155 18.66 -11.54 -18.44
CA ASN A 155 18.44 -12.64 -19.40
C ASN A 155 17.19 -12.41 -20.28
N GLU A 156 17.20 -13.00 -21.49
CA GLU A 156 16.06 -12.99 -22.41
C GLU A 156 14.93 -13.84 -21.80
N GLY A 157 13.88 -13.19 -21.31
CA GLY A 157 12.80 -13.82 -20.53
C GLY A 157 12.68 -13.31 -19.10
N VAL A 158 13.55 -12.39 -18.70
CA VAL A 158 13.43 -11.62 -17.46
C VAL A 158 12.92 -10.22 -17.78
N ASP A 159 11.84 -9.84 -17.10
CA ASP A 159 11.35 -8.48 -17.02
C ASP A 159 11.56 -7.94 -15.61
N TYR A 160 11.52 -6.61 -15.46
CA TYR A 160 11.53 -6.00 -14.15
C TYR A 160 10.76 -4.68 -14.10
N LEU A 161 10.33 -4.32 -12.90
CA LEU A 161 9.82 -3.01 -12.53
C LEU A 161 10.69 -2.43 -11.41
N ILE A 162 11.29 -1.26 -11.64
CA ILE A 162 11.93 -0.46 -10.61
C ILE A 162 10.85 0.49 -10.07
N ILE A 163 10.38 0.26 -8.86
CA ILE A 163 9.29 1.01 -8.25
C ILE A 163 9.86 2.08 -7.32
N ASN A 164 9.54 3.32 -7.62
CA ASN A 164 9.70 4.44 -6.72
C ASN A 164 8.37 4.69 -6.03
N ILE A 165 8.24 4.15 -4.81
CA ILE A 165 6.98 4.26 -4.09
C ILE A 165 6.69 5.72 -3.76
N ASP A 166 7.68 6.54 -3.40
CA ASP A 166 7.44 7.92 -2.95
C ASP A 166 6.77 8.76 -4.04
N GLU A 167 7.35 8.69 -5.25
CA GLU A 167 6.94 9.51 -6.40
C GLU A 167 5.82 8.87 -7.25
N ASN A 168 5.36 7.66 -6.91
CA ASN A 168 4.30 6.94 -7.62
C ASN A 168 4.61 6.70 -9.11
N TYR A 169 5.79 6.17 -9.40
CA TYR A 169 6.09 5.68 -10.72
C TYR A 169 6.86 4.36 -10.65
N ALA A 170 6.83 3.64 -11.77
CA ALA A 170 7.71 2.52 -12.00
C ALA A 170 8.43 2.65 -13.34
N ILE A 171 9.66 2.17 -13.43
CA ILE A 171 10.43 2.11 -14.68
C ILE A 171 10.65 0.65 -15.04
N ASP A 172 10.41 0.29 -16.30
CA ASP A 172 10.65 -1.06 -16.79
C ASP A 172 12.05 -1.25 -17.41
N LYS A 173 12.29 -2.42 -18.01
CA LYS A 173 13.56 -2.75 -18.65
C LYS A 173 13.92 -1.90 -19.88
N THR A 174 12.94 -1.25 -20.49
CA THR A 174 13.14 -0.35 -21.64
C THR A 174 13.49 1.07 -21.19
N GLY A 175 13.25 1.40 -19.92
CA GLY A 175 13.42 2.75 -19.38
C GLY A 175 12.16 3.62 -19.53
N GLU A 176 11.04 3.06 -19.96
CA GLU A 176 9.76 3.76 -20.01
C GLU A 176 9.15 3.92 -18.61
N ASP A 177 8.66 5.13 -18.32
CA ASP A 177 7.89 5.42 -17.12
C ASP A 177 6.50 4.80 -17.22
N ARG A 178 6.07 4.16 -16.13
CA ARG A 178 4.75 3.56 -15.93
C ARG A 178 4.06 4.32 -14.80
N HIS A 179 2.89 4.89 -15.09
CA HIS A 179 2.02 5.60 -14.15
C HIS A 179 0.66 4.92 -14.05
#